data_AF-A0A2J7PRV3-F1
#
_entry.id   AF-A0A2J7PRV3-F1
#
_cell.length_a   1.000
_cell.length_b   1.000
_cell.length_c   1.000
_cell.angle_alpha   90.00
_cell.angle_beta   90.00
_cell.angle_gamma   90.00
#
_symmetry.space_group_name_H-M   'P 1'
#
loop_
_entity.id
_entity.type
_entity.pdbx_description
1 polymer ?
#
loop_
_entity_poly.entity_id
_entity_poly.type
_entity_poly.pdbx_seq_one_letter_code
_entity_poly.pdbx_strand_id
1 'polypeptide(L)'
;MTGKQNGFVAKLMAKQKEVCPSCKFHHIHCIIHQEVLCSKIIKMNHVLQFVKKVEKFIRSWGLNQRQFSSLLSDIGCEFESLPYYAEVRWLSCYSVLKRFWLLREEIKIFLEMKGESPNELCDGNWVQDLAFMVDITWNLNDLNLKL
;
A
#
# COMPACT_ATOMS: atom_id res chain seq x y z
N MET A 1 6.53 17.83 -12.91
CA MET A 1 7.86 18.51 -12.82
C MET A 1 8.92 17.94 -13.76
N THR A 2 8.86 16.65 -14.10
CA THR A 2 9.85 15.92 -14.89
C THR A 2 9.31 15.55 -16.28
N GLY A 3 9.41 16.48 -17.23
CA GLY A 3 9.09 16.24 -18.63
C GLY A 3 10.31 16.56 -19.47
N LYS A 4 10.68 15.70 -20.41
CA LYS A 4 11.91 15.82 -21.21
C LYS A 4 12.03 17.17 -21.94
N GLN A 5 10.90 17.72 -22.37
CA GLN A 5 10.84 19.01 -23.08
C GLN A 5 10.02 20.05 -22.31
N ASN A 6 8.85 19.67 -21.79
CA ASN A 6 7.92 20.61 -21.13
C ASN A 6 7.95 20.56 -19.59
N GLY A 7 8.89 19.83 -19.00
CA GLY A 7 9.06 19.78 -17.54
C GLY A 7 9.62 21.08 -16.98
N PHE A 8 9.23 21.42 -15.75
CA PHE A 8 9.77 22.57 -15.02
C PHE A 8 11.30 22.57 -15.01
N VAL A 9 11.92 21.43 -14.66
CA VAL A 9 13.38 21.29 -14.62
C VAL A 9 14.00 21.48 -16.01
N ALA A 10 13.39 20.93 -17.07
CA ALA A 10 13.87 21.09 -18.44
C ALA A 10 13.81 22.54 -18.91
N LYS A 11 12.72 23.25 -18.58
CA LYS A 11 12.56 24.69 -18.89
C LYS A 11 13.55 25.54 -18.11
N LEU A 12 13.81 25.23 -16.84
CA LEU A 12 14.78 25.94 -16.01
C LEU A 12 16.20 25.75 -16.54
N MET A 13 16.56 24.52 -16.94
CA MET A 13 17.86 24.24 -17.58
C MET A 13 18.02 24.97 -18.92
N ALA A 14 16.98 24.99 -19.76
CA ALA A 14 17.01 25.74 -21.01
C ALA A 14 17.26 27.23 -20.76
N LYS A 15 16.53 27.82 -19.80
CA LYS A 15 16.69 29.24 -19.47
C LYS A 15 18.05 29.55 -18.84
N GLN A 16 18.56 28.65 -18.01
CA GLN A 16 19.85 28.78 -17.37
C GLN A 16 21.01 28.74 -18.39
N LYS A 17 20.89 27.93 -19.45
CA LYS A 17 21.85 27.94 -20.57
C LYS A 17 21.87 29.26 -21.35
N GLU A 18 20.73 29.94 -21.47
CA GLU A 18 20.65 31.26 -22.12
C GLU A 18 21.34 32.35 -21.28
N VAL A 19 21.18 32.30 -19.95
CA VAL A 19 21.60 33.38 -19.04
C VAL A 19 23.02 33.18 -18.52
N CYS A 20 23.42 31.94 -18.22
CA CYS A 20 24.76 31.61 -17.71
C CYS A 20 25.20 30.23 -18.25
N PRO A 21 25.79 30.17 -19.46
CA PRO A 21 26.21 28.90 -20.08
C PRO A 21 27.26 28.14 -19.27
N SER A 22 28.07 28.85 -18.48
CA SER A 22 29.13 28.28 -17.64
C SER A 22 28.62 27.76 -16.30
N CYS A 23 27.42 28.13 -15.88
CA CYS A 23 26.85 27.68 -14.62
C CYS A 23 26.46 26.19 -14.74
N LYS A 24 26.71 25.40 -13.69
CA LYS A 24 26.18 24.04 -13.58
C LYS A 24 24.87 24.04 -12.80
N PHE A 25 23.80 23.56 -13.41
CA PHE A 25 22.53 23.33 -12.73
C PHE A 25 22.46 21.91 -12.20
N HIS A 26 22.41 21.78 -10.87
CA HIS A 26 22.20 20.51 -10.20
C HIS A 26 20.72 20.43 -9.81
N HIS A 27 20.06 19.35 -10.20
CA HIS A 27 18.72 19.04 -9.73
C HIS A 27 18.73 17.67 -9.08
N ILE A 28 18.04 17.59 -7.95
CA ILE A 28 17.87 16.35 -7.21
C ILE A 28 16.40 15.98 -7.36
N HIS A 29 16.14 14.73 -7.72
CA HIS A 29 14.79 14.20 -7.67
C HIS A 29 14.46 13.87 -6.23
N CYS A 30 13.32 14.35 -5.73
CA CYS A 30 12.80 13.90 -4.45
C CYS A 30 12.54 12.39 -4.56
N ILE A 31 13.18 11.61 -3.69
CA ILE A 31 13.06 10.15 -3.65
C ILE A 31 11.60 9.72 -3.41
N ILE A 32 10.84 10.48 -2.61
CA ILE A 32 9.39 10.27 -2.40
C ILE A 32 8.61 10.33 -3.72
N HIS A 33 8.98 11.22 -4.66
CA HIS A 33 8.34 11.24 -5.97
C HIS A 33 8.72 10.03 -6.84
N GLN A 34 9.94 9.49 -6.70
CA GLN A 34 10.36 8.28 -7.40
C GLN A 34 9.67 7.03 -6.86
N GLU A 35 9.47 6.94 -5.54
CA GLU A 35 8.72 5.86 -4.91
C GLU A 35 7.28 5.78 -5.44
N VAL A 36 6.59 6.92 -5.56
CA VAL A 36 5.24 7.00 -6.16
C VAL A 36 5.22 6.58 -7.64
N LEU A 37 6.36 6.59 -8.33
CA LEU A 37 6.48 6.02 -9.68
C LEU A 37 6.76 4.51 -9.64
N CYS A 38 7.66 4.04 -8.78
CA CYS A 38 7.97 2.61 -8.59
C CYS A 38 6.72 1.82 -8.16
N SER A 39 5.96 2.40 -7.25
CA SER A 39 4.57 2.11 -6.92
C SER A 39 3.66 1.70 -8.08
N LYS A 40 3.74 2.40 -9.21
CA LYS A 40 2.91 2.13 -10.40
C LYS A 40 3.45 0.98 -11.23
N ILE A 41 4.72 0.63 -11.02
CA ILE A 41 5.44 -0.44 -11.72
C ILE A 41 5.31 -1.77 -10.97
N ILE A 42 5.21 -1.74 -9.62
CA ILE A 42 4.96 -2.93 -8.81
C ILE A 42 3.56 -3.48 -9.17
N LYS A 43 3.53 -4.54 -10.00
CA LYS A 43 2.31 -5.17 -10.52
C LYS A 43 1.67 -6.12 -9.49
N MET A 44 1.25 -5.60 -8.35
CA MET A 44 0.63 -6.38 -7.26
C MET A 44 -0.85 -6.03 -7.06
N ASN A 45 -1.53 -5.64 -8.15
CA ASN A 45 -2.95 -5.31 -8.12
C ASN A 45 -3.81 -6.46 -7.61
N HIS A 46 -3.45 -7.71 -7.92
CA HIS A 46 -4.24 -8.86 -7.51
C HIS A 46 -4.31 -8.99 -5.96
N VAL A 47 -3.20 -8.77 -5.25
CA VAL A 47 -3.17 -8.73 -3.78
C VAL A 47 -4.04 -7.58 -3.27
N LEU A 48 -3.81 -6.37 -3.77
CA LEU A 48 -4.54 -5.18 -3.31
C LEU A 48 -6.05 -5.27 -3.56
N GLN A 49 -6.47 -5.85 -4.68
CA GLN A 49 -7.89 -6.04 -4.99
C GLN A 49 -8.56 -6.98 -4.00
N PHE A 50 -7.92 -8.10 -3.66
CA PHE A 50 -8.46 -9.03 -2.67
C PHE A 50 -8.49 -8.43 -1.27
N VAL A 51 -7.40 -7.76 -0.84
CA VAL A 51 -7.35 -7.07 0.46
C VAL A 51 -8.46 -6.01 0.56
N LYS A 52 -8.67 -5.19 -0.48
CA LYS A 52 -9.76 -4.22 -0.55
C LYS A 52 -11.13 -4.89 -0.50
N LYS A 53 -11.31 -6.01 -1.21
CA LYS A 53 -12.58 -6.77 -1.21
C LYS A 53 -12.93 -7.23 0.20
N VAL A 54 -11.97 -7.81 0.92
CA VAL A 54 -12.16 -8.31 2.29
C VAL A 54 -12.36 -7.16 3.29
N GLU A 55 -11.55 -6.10 3.22
CA GLU A 55 -11.73 -4.92 4.08
C GLU A 55 -13.13 -4.33 3.89
N LYS A 56 -13.55 -4.15 2.62
CA LYS A 56 -14.90 -3.70 2.30
C LYS A 56 -15.94 -4.66 2.84
N PHE A 57 -15.79 -5.97 2.68
CA PHE A 57 -16.75 -6.96 3.18
C PHE A 57 -16.94 -6.89 4.70
N ILE A 58 -15.84 -6.79 5.45
CA ILE A 58 -15.86 -6.67 6.91
C ILE A 58 -16.47 -5.33 7.33
N ARG A 59 -16.04 -4.22 6.72
CA ARG A 59 -16.38 -2.87 7.19
C ARG A 59 -17.68 -2.29 6.63
N SER A 60 -18.13 -2.69 5.45
CA SER A 60 -19.33 -2.11 4.82
C SER A 60 -20.64 -2.54 5.50
N TRP A 61 -20.62 -3.62 6.27
CA TRP A 61 -21.78 -4.12 7.01
C TRP A 61 -21.51 -4.01 8.50
N GLY A 62 -22.28 -3.18 9.21
CA GLY A 62 -22.08 -2.96 10.64
C GLY A 62 -22.14 -4.25 11.47
N LEU A 63 -22.91 -5.24 11.03
CA LEU A 63 -22.95 -6.57 11.64
C LEU A 63 -21.64 -7.35 11.43
N ASN A 64 -21.08 -7.34 10.21
CA ASN A 64 -19.82 -8.03 9.92
C ASN A 64 -18.68 -7.43 10.74
N GLN A 65 -18.61 -6.10 10.80
CA GLN A 65 -17.61 -5.42 11.63
C GLN A 65 -17.71 -5.87 13.09
N ARG A 66 -18.90 -5.84 13.69
CA ARG A 66 -19.11 -6.26 15.10
C ARG A 66 -18.75 -7.72 15.33
N GLN A 67 -19.12 -8.61 14.41
CA GLN A 67 -18.83 -10.04 14.54
C GLN A 67 -17.35 -10.34 14.35
N PHE A 68 -16.68 -9.64 13.42
CA PHE A 68 -15.24 -9.75 13.26
C PHE A 68 -14.52 -9.23 14.51
N SER A 69 -14.92 -8.07 15.04
CA SER A 69 -14.38 -7.55 16.31
C SER A 69 -14.60 -8.49 17.48
N SER A 70 -15.77 -9.15 17.57
CA SER A 70 -16.04 -10.18 18.58
C SER A 70 -15.09 -11.37 18.42
N LEU A 71 -14.94 -11.89 17.20
CA LEU A 71 -14.02 -12.98 16.91
C LEU A 71 -12.59 -12.65 17.36
N LEU A 72 -12.11 -11.45 17.03
CA LEU A 72 -10.78 -10.98 17.44
C LEU A 72 -10.66 -10.84 18.96
N SER A 73 -11.71 -10.34 19.62
CA SER A 73 -11.74 -10.22 21.08
C SER A 73 -11.71 -11.59 21.77
N ASP A 74 -12.43 -12.57 21.23
CA ASP A 74 -12.56 -13.91 21.83
C ASP A 74 -11.23 -14.67 21.84
N ILE A 75 -10.35 -14.40 20.87
CA ILE A 75 -9.00 -14.97 20.80
C ILE A 75 -7.94 -14.10 21.49
N GLY A 76 -8.33 -12.99 22.11
CA GLY A 76 -7.42 -12.07 22.78
C GLY A 76 -6.52 -11.28 21.83
N CYS A 77 -6.95 -11.03 20.59
CA CYS A 77 -6.22 -10.23 19.63
C CYS A 77 -6.16 -8.75 20.09
N GLU A 78 -5.03 -8.09 19.91
CA GLU A 78 -4.87 -6.66 20.22
C GLU A 78 -5.61 -5.74 19.23
N PHE A 79 -6.00 -6.27 18.07
CA PHE A 79 -6.69 -5.49 17.04
C PHE A 79 -8.20 -5.66 17.16
N GLU A 80 -8.92 -4.54 17.03
CA GLU A 80 -10.39 -4.57 16.98
C GLU A 80 -10.93 -4.82 15.56
N SER A 81 -10.18 -4.44 14.52
CA SER A 81 -10.54 -4.66 13.10
C SER A 81 -9.40 -4.24 12.14
N LEU A 82 -9.63 -4.43 10.83
CA LEU A 82 -8.79 -3.93 9.75
C LEU A 82 -8.87 -2.39 9.60
N PRO A 83 -7.76 -1.70 9.23
CA PRO A 83 -7.79 -0.28 8.93
C PRO A 83 -8.45 -0.02 7.57
N TYR A 84 -8.93 1.21 7.33
CA TYR A 84 -9.48 1.60 6.03
C TYR A 84 -8.36 1.75 4.99
N TYR A 85 -8.58 1.20 3.80
CA TYR A 85 -7.67 1.41 2.69
C TYR A 85 -7.90 2.81 2.08
N ALA A 86 -6.89 3.68 2.13
CA ALA A 86 -6.91 4.97 1.44
C ALA A 86 -5.89 4.96 0.27
N GLU A 87 -6.36 5.20 -0.95
CA GLU A 87 -5.55 5.22 -2.19
C GLU A 87 -4.48 6.33 -2.22
N VAL A 88 -4.49 7.23 -1.24
CA VAL A 88 -3.76 8.49 -1.31
C VAL A 88 -2.29 8.38 -0.90
N ARG A 89 -1.88 7.34 -0.14
CA ARG A 89 -0.49 7.18 0.34
C ARG A 89 -0.09 5.73 0.61
N TRP A 90 1.15 5.38 0.23
CA TRP A 90 1.77 4.09 0.56
C TRP A 90 1.85 3.81 2.07
N LEU A 91 1.99 4.85 2.90
CA LEU A 91 1.94 4.71 4.36
C LEU A 91 0.61 4.07 4.83
N SER A 92 -0.51 4.48 4.22
CA SER A 92 -1.83 3.90 4.52
C SER A 92 -1.98 2.51 3.92
N CYS A 93 -1.29 2.22 2.83
CA CYS A 93 -1.26 0.89 2.22
C CYS A 93 -0.52 -0.10 3.13
N TYR A 94 0.65 0.30 3.67
CA TYR A 94 1.44 -0.52 4.58
C TYR A 94 0.64 -0.91 5.83
N SER A 95 -0.03 0.03 6.49
CA SER A 95 -0.76 -0.26 7.72
C SER A 95 -1.88 -1.30 7.51
N VAL A 96 -2.59 -1.20 6.38
CA VAL A 96 -3.62 -2.17 5.99
C VAL A 96 -3.00 -3.52 5.65
N LEU A 97 -1.98 -3.56 4.79
CA LEU A 97 -1.31 -4.80 4.39
C LEU A 97 -0.71 -5.54 5.59
N LYS A 98 -0.03 -4.81 6.48
CA LYS A 98 0.54 -5.38 7.71
C LYS A 98 -0.54 -5.99 8.60
N ARG A 99 -1.64 -5.26 8.86
CA ARG A 99 -2.70 -5.78 9.71
C ARG A 99 -3.42 -6.96 9.05
N PHE A 100 -3.63 -6.90 7.74
CA PHE A 100 -4.19 -8.01 6.97
C PHE A 100 -3.33 -9.26 7.06
N TRP A 101 -2.00 -9.12 6.94
CA TRP A 101 -1.05 -10.22 7.09
C TRP A 101 -1.08 -10.86 8.48
N LEU A 102 -1.13 -10.02 9.53
CA LEU A 102 -1.19 -10.49 10.91
C LEU A 102 -2.49 -11.21 11.24
N LEU A 103 -3.60 -10.78 10.63
CA LEU A 103 -4.95 -11.32 10.85
C LEU A 103 -5.39 -12.35 9.82
N ARG A 104 -4.48 -12.87 8.98
CA ARG A 104 -4.86 -13.67 7.80
C ARG A 104 -5.65 -14.93 8.15
N GLU A 105 -5.34 -15.58 9.28
CA GLU A 105 -6.03 -16.81 9.71
C GLU A 105 -7.42 -16.47 10.26
N GLU A 106 -7.54 -15.41 11.05
CA GLU A 106 -8.80 -14.91 11.58
C GLU A 106 -9.73 -14.43 10.46
N ILE A 107 -9.16 -13.75 9.46
CA ILE A 107 -9.88 -13.34 8.26
C ILE A 107 -10.38 -14.57 7.50
N LYS A 108 -9.52 -15.58 7.32
CA LYS A 108 -9.89 -16.83 6.65
C LYS A 108 -11.07 -17.50 7.36
N ILE A 109 -10.96 -17.71 8.67
CA ILE A 109 -12.03 -18.28 9.51
C ILE A 109 -13.31 -17.44 9.39
N PHE A 110 -13.20 -16.12 9.47
CA PHE A 110 -14.35 -15.24 9.39
C PHE A 110 -15.06 -15.33 8.03
N LEU A 111 -14.32 -15.38 6.93
CA LEU A 111 -14.88 -15.56 5.58
C LEU A 111 -15.61 -16.90 5.46
N GLU A 112 -15.00 -18.00 5.95
CA GLU A 112 -15.62 -19.34 5.95
C GLU A 112 -16.92 -19.37 6.77
N MET A 113 -16.93 -18.75 7.96
CA MET A 113 -18.13 -18.61 8.81
C MET A 113 -19.25 -17.84 8.10
N LYS A 114 -18.90 -16.96 7.15
CA LYS A 114 -19.84 -16.17 6.35
C LYS A 114 -20.24 -16.83 5.04
N GLY A 115 -19.72 -18.02 4.75
CA GLY A 115 -19.96 -18.73 3.49
C GLY A 115 -19.21 -18.12 2.30
N GLU A 116 -18.21 -17.27 2.54
CA GLU A 116 -17.30 -16.75 1.51
C GLU A 116 -16.11 -17.71 1.35
N SER A 117 -15.66 -17.94 0.13
CA SER A 117 -14.47 -18.77 -0.13
C SER A 117 -13.18 -17.95 -0.03
N PRO A 118 -12.28 -18.22 0.93
CA PRO A 118 -11.02 -17.48 1.09
C PRO A 118 -9.91 -18.07 0.18
N ASN A 119 -10.19 -18.30 -1.10
CA ASN A 119 -9.31 -19.05 -2.01
C ASN A 119 -7.89 -18.49 -2.07
N GLU A 120 -7.76 -17.17 -2.15
CA GLU A 120 -6.48 -16.46 -2.17
C GLU A 120 -5.65 -16.70 -0.90
N LEU A 121 -6.28 -16.83 0.27
CA LEU A 121 -5.59 -17.13 1.53
C LEU A 121 -5.15 -18.60 1.64
N CYS A 122 -5.67 -19.47 0.78
CA CYS A 122 -5.25 -20.88 0.66
C CYS A 122 -4.19 -21.08 -0.43
N ASP A 123 -3.96 -20.11 -1.30
CA ASP A 123 -2.94 -20.16 -2.35
C ASP A 123 -1.59 -19.69 -1.82
N GLY A 124 -0.64 -20.63 -1.70
CA GLY A 124 0.71 -20.32 -1.22
C GLY A 124 1.44 -19.27 -2.04
N ASN A 125 1.21 -19.18 -3.35
CA ASN A 125 1.83 -18.14 -4.19
C ASN A 125 1.25 -16.77 -3.87
N TRP A 126 -0.07 -16.69 -3.71
CA TRP A 126 -0.73 -15.44 -3.34
C TRP A 126 -0.28 -14.96 -1.95
N VAL A 127 -0.14 -15.87 -0.99
CA VAL A 127 0.38 -15.56 0.35
C VAL A 127 1.83 -15.06 0.29
N GLN A 128 2.67 -15.63 -0.57
CA GLN A 128 4.03 -15.11 -0.80
C GLN A 128 4.02 -13.70 -1.39
N ASP A 129 3.15 -13.43 -2.36
CA ASP A 129 3.00 -12.09 -2.95
C ASP A 129 2.52 -11.06 -1.91
N LEU A 130 1.61 -11.46 -1.00
CA LEU A 130 1.21 -10.62 0.13
C LEU A 130 2.39 -10.34 1.07
N ALA A 131 3.18 -11.36 1.43
CA ALA A 131 4.35 -11.19 2.29
C ALA A 131 5.37 -10.21 1.68
N PHE A 132 5.70 -10.41 0.40
CA PHE A 132 6.57 -9.51 -0.35
C PHE A 132 6.03 -8.07 -0.36
N MET A 133 4.71 -7.91 -0.52
CA MET A 133 4.06 -6.60 -0.48
C MET A 133 4.16 -5.93 0.89
N VAL A 134 4.00 -6.67 1.99
CA VAL A 134 4.20 -6.13 3.34
C VAL A 134 5.63 -5.66 3.52
N ASP A 135 6.62 -6.45 3.10
CA ASP A 135 8.04 -6.13 3.25
C ASP A 135 8.46 -4.91 2.43
N ILE A 136 8.09 -4.85 1.15
CA ILE A 136 8.47 -3.70 0.31
C ILE A 136 7.77 -2.42 0.78
N THR A 137 6.50 -2.50 1.18
CA THR A 137 5.77 -1.33 1.67
C THR A 137 6.26 -0.86 3.03
N TRP A 138 6.76 -1.76 3.88
CA TRP A 138 7.44 -1.40 5.11
C TRP A 138 8.73 -0.61 4.83
N ASN A 139 9.58 -1.10 3.93
CA ASN A 139 10.83 -0.42 3.59
C ASN A 139 10.58 0.99 3.03
N LEU A 140 9.57 1.12 2.15
CA LEU A 140 9.15 2.42 1.62
C LEU A 140 8.60 3.34 2.73
N ASN A 141 7.82 2.78 3.66
CA ASN A 141 7.29 3.53 4.79
C ASN A 141 8.39 4.01 5.74
N ASP A 142 9.37 3.15 6.07
CA ASP A 142 10.51 3.48 6.91
C ASP A 142 11.41 4.55 6.29
N LEU A 143 11.69 4.45 4.99
CA LEU A 143 12.42 5.47 4.25
C LEU A 143 11.71 6.82 4.30
N ASN A 144 10.39 6.85 4.06
CA ASN A 144 9.60 8.07 4.10
C ASN A 144 9.51 8.69 5.52
N LEU A 145 9.60 7.90 6.59
CA LEU A 145 9.65 8.42 7.97
C LEU A 145 11.02 8.99 8.36
N LYS A 146 12.08 8.59 7.64
CA LYS A 146 13.46 9.01 7.90
C LYS A 146 13.90 10.22 7.06
N LEU A 147 13.06 10.69 6.14
CA LEU A 147 13.28 11.83 5.24
C LEU A 147 12.49 13.06 5.68
#